data_AF-A0A7N2MTL1-F1
#
_entry.id   AF-A0A7N2MTL1-F1
#
_cell.length_a   1.000
_cell.length_b   1.000
_cell.length_c   1.000
_cell.angle_alpha   90.00
_cell.angle_beta   90.00
_cell.angle_gamma   90.00
#
_symmetry.space_group_name_H-M   'P 1'
#
loop_
_entity.id
_entity.type
_entity.pdbx_description
1 polymer ?
#
loop_
_entity_poly.entity_id
_entity_poly.type
_entity_poly.pdbx_seq_one_letter_code
_entity_poly.pdbx_strand_id
1 'polypeptide(L)'
;MQSLSHSRLLAHTYATALIPFRNPPSIIRTVSSTNARIHCSKLRRMEKRDENQRSVVVESTTRLNNPRVDKLQQLVQKESTDGWEKSWEQGVTPWDLGQPTPILLHLHQTGALPKGRALVPGCGSGYDVAAIACPERYVVGLDISDIAIEKAVELSSSLPNASYFNFLKAVFFTWNPSELFDLILDYTFFCAIEPDMRLAWAQRIRDLLKPGGELITLMFPISDHVGGPPFKVSISDYEEVLLPMGFRAVSIVDNEMAIGPRKGREKLGRWKSSLAQCTL
;
A
#
# COMPACT_ATOMS: atom_id res chain seq x y z
N MET A 1 -55.17 -23.14 -17.99
CA MET A 1 -56.34 -22.77 -17.17
C MET A 1 -55.88 -22.59 -15.75
N GLN A 2 -56.11 -21.39 -15.18
CA GLN A 2 -56.12 -21.02 -13.74
C GLN A 2 -54.85 -21.29 -12.90
N SER A 3 -54.39 -20.44 -11.99
CA SER A 3 -54.67 -19.04 -11.68
C SER A 3 -53.56 -18.49 -10.76
N LEU A 4 -53.12 -17.28 -11.06
CA LEU A 4 -52.79 -16.16 -10.16
C LEU A 4 -53.07 -16.34 -8.65
N SER A 5 -52.13 -15.95 -7.77
CA SER A 5 -52.11 -14.58 -7.18
C SER A 5 -51.22 -14.45 -5.91
N HIS A 6 -50.44 -13.35 -5.89
CA HIS A 6 -50.19 -12.38 -4.80
C HIS A 6 -49.72 -12.89 -3.42
N SER A 7 -48.65 -12.36 -2.81
CA SER A 7 -48.56 -11.02 -2.18
C SER A 7 -47.13 -10.81 -1.64
N ARG A 8 -46.39 -9.76 -2.02
CA ARG A 8 -46.22 -8.42 -1.39
C ARG A 8 -45.42 -8.35 -0.07
N LEU A 9 -44.46 -7.42 -0.15
CA LEU A 9 -43.92 -6.52 0.88
C LEU A 9 -43.08 -7.10 2.02
N LEU A 10 -41.83 -6.64 2.11
CA LEU A 10 -41.33 -5.87 3.26
C LEU A 10 -40.11 -5.05 2.80
N ALA A 11 -40.37 -3.78 2.48
CA ALA A 11 -39.35 -2.75 2.45
C ALA A 11 -39.08 -2.33 3.91
N HIS A 12 -37.81 -2.27 4.30
CA HIS A 12 -37.41 -1.63 5.56
C HIS A 12 -36.59 -0.38 5.25
N THR A 13 -37.23 0.73 5.57
CA THR A 13 -36.74 2.10 5.58
C THR A 13 -35.73 2.27 6.71
N TYR A 14 -34.54 2.79 6.42
CA TYR A 14 -33.71 3.46 7.41
C TYR A 14 -33.36 4.85 6.89
N ALA A 15 -33.95 5.84 7.54
CA ALA A 15 -33.65 7.26 7.41
C ALA A 15 -33.26 7.79 8.79
N THR A 16 -32.57 8.94 8.80
CA THR A 16 -32.07 9.75 9.93
C THR A 16 -30.74 9.25 10.52
N ALA A 17 -29.68 10.04 10.72
CA ALA A 17 -29.60 11.49 10.91
C ALA A 17 -28.27 12.07 10.38
N LEU A 18 -28.36 13.22 9.71
CA LEU A 18 -27.24 14.11 9.39
C LEU A 18 -26.90 14.92 10.65
N ILE A 19 -25.65 14.83 11.11
CA ILE A 19 -25.09 15.69 12.16
C ILE A 19 -24.18 16.72 11.48
N PRO A 20 -24.41 18.04 11.60
CA PRO A 20 -23.51 19.04 11.03
C PRO A 20 -22.26 19.22 11.91
N PHE A 21 -21.10 19.04 11.30
CA PHE A 21 -19.79 19.40 11.86
C PHE A 21 -19.74 20.91 12.18
N ARG A 22 -19.52 21.26 13.45
CA ARG A 22 -19.12 22.61 13.88
C ARG A 22 -17.60 22.66 14.01
N ASN A 23 -16.96 23.60 13.30
CA ASN A 23 -15.54 23.92 13.46
C ASN A 23 -15.29 24.59 14.83
N PRO A 24 -14.21 24.25 15.57
CA PRO A 24 -13.77 25.04 16.71
C PRO A 24 -12.96 26.28 16.26
N PRO A 25 -13.02 27.39 17.01
CA PRO A 25 -12.34 28.64 16.64
C PRO A 25 -10.84 28.60 16.93
N SER A 26 -10.08 29.23 16.05
CA SER A 26 -8.65 29.52 16.12
C SER A 26 -8.35 30.53 17.23
N ILE A 27 -7.52 30.13 18.20
CA ILE A 27 -6.97 31.04 19.22
C ILE A 27 -5.71 31.71 18.64
N ILE A 28 -5.85 32.97 18.27
CA ILE A 28 -4.75 33.89 17.97
C ILE A 28 -4.20 34.37 19.32
N ARG A 29 -2.96 33.99 19.67
CA ARG A 29 -2.21 34.61 20.76
C ARG A 29 -1.28 35.68 20.20
N THR A 30 -1.70 36.92 20.34
CA THR A 30 -0.87 38.13 20.22
C THR A 30 0.10 38.17 21.42
N VAL A 31 1.41 38.18 21.16
CA VAL A 31 2.42 38.49 22.17
C VAL A 31 2.85 39.93 21.95
N SER A 32 2.44 40.81 22.86
CA SER A 32 2.86 42.20 22.95
C SER A 32 4.30 42.28 23.42
N SER A 33 5.09 43.08 22.71
CA SER A 33 6.44 43.48 23.07
C SER A 33 6.42 44.50 24.21
N THR A 34 7.30 44.30 25.20
CA THR A 34 7.69 45.38 26.12
C THR A 34 9.20 45.37 26.27
N ASN A 35 9.79 46.50 25.86
CA ASN A 35 11.18 46.87 26.04
C ASN A 35 11.51 47.04 27.53
N ALA A 36 12.66 46.51 27.96
CA ALA A 36 13.39 47.06 29.10
C ALA A 36 14.90 46.98 28.81
N ARG A 37 15.49 48.14 28.50
CA ARG A 37 16.93 48.38 28.51
C ARG A 37 17.36 48.66 29.94
N ILE A 38 18.29 47.90 30.52
CA ILE A 38 19.18 48.42 31.58
C ILE A 38 20.60 47.85 31.42
N HIS A 39 21.51 48.78 31.14
CA HIS A 39 22.93 48.90 31.45
C HIS A 39 23.93 47.72 31.45
N CYS A 40 24.96 47.94 30.63
CA CYS A 40 26.28 47.31 30.62
C CYS A 40 27.19 47.82 31.75
N SER A 41 27.91 46.92 32.41
CA SER A 41 29.25 47.19 32.96
C SER A 41 30.11 45.92 33.06
N LYS A 42 31.20 45.94 32.29
CA LYS A 42 32.46 45.18 32.38
C LYS A 42 32.70 44.42 33.68
N LEU A 43 33.07 43.14 33.57
CA LEU A 43 34.12 42.51 34.38
C LEU A 43 34.81 41.43 33.53
N ARG A 44 36.09 41.66 33.23
CA ARG A 44 37.02 40.68 32.69
C ARG A 44 37.43 39.73 33.81
N ARG A 45 37.47 38.42 33.56
CA ARG A 45 38.59 37.57 33.96
C ARG A 45 38.63 36.29 33.14
N MET A 46 39.84 36.01 32.66
CA MET A 46 40.23 34.86 31.87
C MET A 46 40.23 33.62 32.77
N GLU A 47 39.71 32.50 32.26
CA GLU A 47 40.20 31.18 32.64
C GLU A 47 40.15 30.25 31.41
N LYS A 48 41.23 29.50 31.26
CA LYS A 48 41.65 28.69 30.11
C LYS A 48 41.11 27.26 30.24
N ARG A 49 40.93 26.60 29.08
CA ARG A 49 40.85 25.13 28.86
C ARG A 49 39.51 24.52 29.36
N ASP A 50 38.84 23.63 28.65
CA ASP A 50 39.29 22.57 27.75
C ASP A 50 38.48 22.52 26.45
N GLU A 51 39.20 22.29 25.35
CA GLU A 51 38.65 21.64 24.17
C GLU A 51 38.22 20.24 24.58
N ASN A 52 36.93 19.94 24.55
CA ASN A 52 36.53 18.55 24.39
C ASN A 52 35.47 18.46 23.29
N GLN A 53 35.91 17.80 22.23
CA GLN A 53 35.21 17.32 21.07
C GLN A 53 33.88 16.67 21.50
N ARG A 54 32.78 17.41 21.45
CA ARG A 54 31.44 16.80 21.47
C ARG A 54 31.16 16.36 20.05
N SER A 55 31.63 15.15 19.73
CA SER A 55 31.22 14.41 18.56
C SER A 55 29.69 14.46 18.48
N VAL A 56 29.19 15.07 17.42
CA VAL A 56 27.81 14.90 16.99
C VAL A 56 27.71 13.42 16.66
N VAL A 57 27.14 12.66 17.59
CA VAL A 57 26.72 11.29 17.35
C VAL A 57 25.69 11.38 16.23
N VAL A 58 26.09 10.98 15.03
CA VAL A 58 25.15 10.69 13.95
C VAL A 58 24.23 9.61 14.52
N GLU A 59 23.01 10.00 14.82
CA GLU A 59 21.97 9.14 15.34
C GLU A 59 21.90 7.92 14.43
N SER A 60 22.22 6.77 15.02
CA SER A 60 22.18 5.47 14.37
C SER A 60 20.83 5.32 13.68
N THR A 61 20.82 5.39 12.35
CA THR A 61 19.66 5.10 11.50
C THR A 61 19.10 3.76 11.97
N THR A 62 17.91 3.78 12.57
CA THR A 62 17.30 2.61 13.18
C THR A 62 17.12 1.52 12.12
N ARG A 63 18.05 0.55 12.07
CA ARG A 63 17.81 -0.71 11.35
C ARG A 63 16.53 -1.29 11.94
N LEU A 64 15.62 -1.69 11.07
CA LEU A 64 14.51 -2.55 11.48
C LEU A 64 15.13 -3.85 11.95
N ASN A 65 15.40 -3.99 13.26
CA ASN A 65 15.95 -5.20 13.86
C ASN A 65 14.90 -6.32 13.83
N ASN A 66 14.61 -6.84 12.63
CA ASN A 66 13.78 -8.01 12.42
C ASN A 66 14.65 -9.08 11.74
N PRO A 67 15.13 -10.10 12.49
CA PRO A 67 16.00 -11.14 11.96
C PRO A 67 15.43 -11.88 10.74
N ARG A 68 14.09 -11.95 10.61
CA ARG A 68 13.45 -12.55 9.44
C ARG A 68 13.58 -11.66 8.20
N VAL A 69 13.54 -10.34 8.37
CA VAL A 69 13.79 -9.38 7.27
C VAL A 69 15.26 -9.42 6.87
N ASP A 70 16.19 -9.50 7.82
CA ASP A 70 17.61 -9.66 7.51
C ASP A 70 17.86 -10.95 6.71
N LYS A 71 17.22 -12.05 7.12
CA LYS A 71 17.32 -13.33 6.40
C LYS A 71 16.71 -13.26 5.00
N LEU A 72 15.55 -12.61 4.85
CA LEU A 72 14.95 -12.33 3.54
C LEU A 72 15.94 -11.58 2.63
N GLN A 73 16.52 -10.49 3.13
CA GLN A 73 17.44 -9.66 2.36
C GLN A 73 18.67 -10.47 1.91
N GLN A 74 19.20 -11.33 2.77
CA GLN A 74 20.30 -12.24 2.40
C GLN A 74 19.91 -13.21 1.29
N LEU A 75 18.68 -13.76 1.32
CA LEU A 75 18.21 -14.68 0.29
C LEU A 75 18.01 -13.97 -1.05
N VAL A 76 17.39 -12.78 -1.04
CA VAL A 76 17.09 -12.03 -2.27
C VAL A 76 18.33 -11.39 -2.90
N GLN A 77 19.24 -10.82 -2.11
CA GLN A 77 20.43 -10.15 -2.64
C GLN A 77 21.49 -11.13 -3.18
N LYS A 78 21.59 -12.34 -2.61
CA LYS A 78 22.62 -13.32 -2.96
C LYS A 78 22.26 -14.16 -4.20
N GLU A 79 20.98 -14.33 -4.48
CA GLU A 79 20.44 -15.31 -5.42
C GLU A 79 19.55 -14.57 -6.44
N SER A 80 20.19 -13.80 -7.32
CA SER A 80 19.56 -12.71 -8.09
C SER A 80 18.38 -13.08 -9.00
N THR A 81 18.11 -14.37 -9.26
CA THR A 81 16.93 -14.81 -10.03
C THR A 81 15.88 -15.55 -9.21
N ASP A 82 16.27 -16.22 -8.12
CA ASP A 82 15.42 -17.19 -7.42
C ASP A 82 15.24 -16.87 -5.93
N GLY A 83 15.75 -15.72 -5.47
CA GLY A 83 15.76 -15.37 -4.04
C GLY A 83 14.37 -15.35 -3.39
N TRP A 84 13.34 -14.94 -4.12
CA TRP A 84 11.96 -14.98 -3.65
C TRP A 84 11.43 -16.41 -3.50
N GLU A 85 11.71 -17.29 -4.47
CA GLU A 85 11.36 -18.72 -4.40
C GLU A 85 12.03 -19.39 -3.20
N LYS A 86 13.34 -19.17 -3.01
CA LYS A 86 14.10 -19.68 -1.84
C LYS A 86 13.55 -19.17 -0.51
N SER A 87 13.00 -17.96 -0.50
CA SER A 87 12.35 -17.40 0.69
C SER A 87 11.09 -18.18 1.05
N TRP A 88 10.28 -18.55 0.06
CA TRP A 88 9.12 -19.42 0.24
C TRP A 88 9.51 -20.83 0.67
N GLU A 89 10.50 -21.43 -0.01
CA GLU A 89 11.04 -22.76 0.32
C GLU A 89 11.51 -22.86 1.78
N GLN A 90 12.20 -21.83 2.28
CA GLN A 90 12.70 -21.78 3.66
C GLN A 90 11.67 -21.27 4.68
N GLY A 91 10.44 -20.95 4.26
CA GLY A 91 9.41 -20.38 5.12
C GLY A 91 9.75 -18.99 5.69
N VAL A 92 10.66 -18.26 5.03
CA VAL A 92 11.07 -16.90 5.40
C VAL A 92 10.13 -15.91 4.72
N THR A 93 8.95 -15.69 5.28
CA THR A 93 7.93 -14.80 4.68
C THR A 93 7.50 -13.67 5.63
N PRO A 94 8.42 -12.79 6.09
CA PRO A 94 8.10 -11.74 7.07
C PRO A 94 7.07 -10.70 6.61
N TRP A 95 6.75 -10.64 5.31
CA TRP A 95 5.70 -9.77 4.76
C TRP A 95 4.30 -10.39 4.86
N ASP A 96 4.20 -11.72 4.93
CA ASP A 96 2.93 -12.46 4.94
C ASP A 96 2.20 -12.21 6.26
N LEU A 97 0.98 -11.69 6.17
CA LEU A 97 0.14 -11.40 7.33
C LEU A 97 -0.58 -12.63 7.88
N GLY A 98 -0.63 -13.73 7.11
CA GLY A 98 -1.43 -14.91 7.43
C GLY A 98 -2.95 -14.68 7.38
N GLN A 99 -3.38 -13.51 6.91
CA GLN A 99 -4.77 -13.08 6.87
C GLN A 99 -4.97 -11.96 5.83
N PRO A 100 -6.20 -11.69 5.40
CA PRO A 100 -6.50 -10.54 4.55
C PRO A 100 -6.08 -9.22 5.20
N THR A 101 -5.57 -8.29 4.39
CA THR A 101 -5.19 -6.95 4.82
C THR A 101 -6.44 -6.21 5.33
N PRO A 102 -6.47 -5.75 6.60
CA PRO A 102 -7.70 -5.25 7.22
C PRO A 102 -8.41 -4.14 6.45
N ILE A 103 -7.67 -3.18 5.89
CA ILE A 103 -8.26 -2.09 5.12
C ILE A 103 -8.83 -2.57 3.78
N LEU A 104 -8.23 -3.56 3.11
CA LEU A 104 -8.74 -4.08 1.85
C LEU A 104 -10.02 -4.90 2.08
N LEU A 105 -10.05 -5.70 3.15
CA LEU A 105 -11.27 -6.40 3.58
C LEU A 105 -12.39 -5.41 3.92
N HIS A 106 -12.07 -4.33 4.63
CA HIS A 106 -13.05 -3.29 4.95
C HIS A 106 -13.60 -2.61 3.69
N LEU A 107 -12.74 -2.20 2.76
CA LEU A 107 -13.15 -1.58 1.50
C LEU A 107 -14.00 -2.53 0.64
N HIS A 108 -13.72 -3.84 0.69
CA HIS A 108 -14.56 -4.84 0.06
C HIS A 108 -15.96 -4.88 0.70
N GLN A 109 -16.02 -5.02 2.02
CA GLN A 109 -17.26 -5.15 2.78
C GLN A 109 -18.17 -3.91 2.70
N THR A 110 -17.59 -2.72 2.56
CA THR A 110 -18.34 -1.46 2.38
C THR A 110 -18.66 -1.14 0.92
N GLY A 111 -18.26 -2.00 -0.02
CA GLY A 111 -18.50 -1.78 -1.46
C GLY A 111 -17.66 -0.65 -2.07
N ALA A 112 -16.59 -0.23 -1.40
CA ALA A 112 -15.75 0.89 -1.82
C ALA A 112 -14.67 0.51 -2.85
N LEU A 113 -14.50 -0.79 -3.13
CA LEU A 113 -13.65 -1.29 -4.22
C LEU A 113 -14.42 -1.33 -5.55
N PRO A 114 -13.81 -0.92 -6.69
CA PRO A 114 -14.41 -1.08 -8.02
C PRO A 114 -14.85 -2.52 -8.31
N LYS A 115 -15.92 -2.69 -9.08
CA LYS A 115 -16.37 -3.99 -9.61
C LYS A 115 -15.56 -4.36 -10.87
N GLY A 116 -15.76 -5.57 -11.40
CA GLY A 116 -15.13 -6.03 -12.64
C GLY A 116 -13.88 -6.88 -12.39
N ARG A 117 -12.86 -6.74 -13.25
CA ARG A 117 -11.61 -7.51 -13.15
C ARG A 117 -10.61 -6.79 -12.26
N ALA A 118 -10.07 -7.49 -11.27
CA ALA A 118 -9.03 -6.98 -10.39
C ALA A 118 -7.72 -7.77 -10.53
N LEU A 119 -6.59 -7.09 -10.38
CA LEU A 119 -5.25 -7.68 -10.36
C LEU A 119 -4.55 -7.39 -9.03
N VAL A 120 -3.89 -8.39 -8.47
CA VAL A 120 -2.97 -8.26 -7.33
C VAL A 120 -1.59 -8.78 -7.77
N PRO A 121 -0.64 -7.90 -8.13
CA PRO A 121 0.71 -8.31 -8.48
C PRO A 121 1.52 -8.65 -7.21
N GLY A 122 2.34 -9.70 -7.27
CA GLY A 122 3.08 -10.21 -6.11
C GLY A 122 2.15 -10.69 -5.00
N CYS A 123 1.16 -11.52 -5.34
CA CYS A 123 0.08 -11.87 -4.42
C CYS A 123 0.50 -12.76 -3.25
N GLY A 124 1.68 -13.41 -3.31
CA GLY A 124 2.14 -14.33 -2.29
C GLY A 124 1.11 -15.42 -1.98
N SER A 125 0.79 -15.63 -0.71
CA SER A 125 -0.23 -16.58 -0.25
C SER A 125 -1.69 -16.19 -0.60
N GLY A 126 -1.91 -15.08 -1.31
CA GLY A 126 -3.19 -14.83 -1.98
C GLY A 126 -4.36 -14.42 -1.08
N TYR A 127 -4.12 -14.08 0.19
CA TYR A 127 -5.18 -13.72 1.13
C TYR A 127 -6.05 -12.56 0.63
N ASP A 128 -5.44 -11.50 0.10
CA ASP A 128 -6.18 -10.35 -0.43
C ASP A 128 -6.93 -10.67 -1.73
N VAL A 129 -6.38 -11.56 -2.56
CA VAL A 129 -7.03 -12.05 -3.78
C VAL A 129 -8.34 -12.76 -3.43
N ALA A 130 -8.26 -13.73 -2.54
CA ALA A 130 -9.42 -14.50 -2.10
C ALA A 130 -10.44 -13.63 -1.33
N ALA A 131 -9.98 -12.69 -0.51
CA ALA A 131 -10.85 -11.87 0.34
C ALA A 131 -11.72 -10.89 -0.45
N ILE A 132 -11.22 -10.32 -1.55
CA ILE A 132 -11.96 -9.30 -2.30
C ILE A 132 -12.78 -9.86 -3.46
N ALA A 133 -12.60 -11.15 -3.78
CA ALA A 133 -13.27 -11.84 -4.87
C ALA A 133 -14.75 -12.11 -4.55
N CYS A 134 -15.63 -11.81 -5.49
CA CYS A 134 -17.08 -11.98 -5.32
C CYS A 134 -17.78 -12.06 -6.70
N PRO A 135 -19.10 -12.33 -6.76
CA PRO A 135 -19.82 -12.43 -8.03
C PRO A 135 -19.69 -11.22 -8.98
N GLU A 136 -19.39 -10.04 -8.43
CA GLU A 136 -19.21 -8.80 -9.19
C GLU A 136 -17.73 -8.40 -9.37
N ARG A 137 -16.79 -9.18 -8.82
CA ARG A 137 -15.35 -8.92 -8.92
C ARG A 137 -14.55 -10.21 -9.10
N TYR A 138 -14.02 -10.40 -10.30
CA TYR A 138 -13.09 -11.49 -10.60
C TYR A 138 -11.65 -11.05 -10.36
N VAL A 139 -10.88 -11.79 -9.56
CA VAL A 139 -9.55 -11.35 -9.10
C VAL A 139 -8.46 -12.29 -9.61
N VAL A 140 -7.42 -11.73 -10.22
CA VAL A 140 -6.23 -12.46 -10.63
C VAL A 140 -5.08 -12.10 -9.69
N GLY A 141 -4.50 -13.11 -9.02
CA GLY A 141 -3.24 -12.98 -8.29
C GLY A 141 -2.08 -13.44 -9.16
N LEU A 142 -1.02 -12.62 -9.26
CA LEU A 142 0.24 -13.03 -9.89
C LEU A 142 1.33 -13.18 -8.87
N ASP A 143 2.10 -14.25 -8.97
CA ASP A 143 3.38 -14.37 -8.27
C ASP A 143 4.41 -15.05 -9.19
N ILE A 144 5.69 -14.83 -8.95
CA ILE A 144 6.76 -15.52 -9.69
C ILE A 144 7.10 -16.88 -9.09
N SER A 145 6.74 -17.09 -7.82
CA SER A 145 7.08 -18.28 -7.05
C SER A 145 6.08 -19.41 -7.27
N ASP A 146 6.58 -20.62 -7.54
CA ASP A 146 5.72 -21.83 -7.60
C ASP A 146 5.12 -22.11 -6.23
N ILE A 147 5.96 -22.13 -5.19
CA ILE A 147 5.56 -22.43 -3.81
C ILE A 147 4.52 -21.43 -3.31
N ALA A 148 4.64 -20.13 -3.66
CA ALA A 148 3.64 -19.13 -3.30
C ALA A 148 2.27 -19.43 -3.91
N ILE A 149 2.24 -19.78 -5.20
CA ILE A 149 1.01 -20.09 -5.94
C ILE A 149 0.37 -21.37 -5.41
N GLU A 150 1.15 -22.43 -5.19
CA GLU A 150 0.68 -23.68 -4.61
C GLU A 150 0.05 -23.43 -3.23
N LYS A 151 0.74 -22.69 -2.35
CA LYS A 151 0.21 -22.32 -1.04
C LYS A 151 -1.06 -21.48 -1.13
N ALA A 152 -1.13 -20.53 -2.07
CA ALA A 152 -2.32 -19.71 -2.27
C ALA A 152 -3.52 -20.58 -2.68
N VAL A 153 -3.33 -21.54 -3.60
CA VAL A 153 -4.36 -22.48 -4.04
C VAL A 153 -4.79 -23.40 -2.89
N GLU A 154 -3.84 -23.94 -2.12
CA GLU A 154 -4.12 -24.81 -0.96
C GLU A 154 -5.02 -24.08 0.06
N LEU A 155 -4.69 -22.84 0.40
CA LEU A 155 -5.41 -22.06 1.42
C LEU A 155 -6.82 -21.63 1.00
N SER A 156 -7.10 -21.55 -0.30
CA SER A 156 -8.27 -20.83 -0.80
C SER A 156 -9.21 -21.64 -1.70
N SER A 157 -8.77 -22.78 -2.23
CA SER A 157 -9.54 -23.60 -3.19
C SER A 157 -10.88 -24.11 -2.65
N SER A 158 -11.02 -24.25 -1.33
CA SER A 158 -12.26 -24.69 -0.67
C SER A 158 -13.21 -23.55 -0.29
N LEU A 159 -12.83 -22.29 -0.54
CA LEU A 159 -13.66 -21.13 -0.20
C LEU A 159 -14.91 -21.08 -1.09
N PRO A 160 -16.06 -20.61 -0.55
CA PRO A 160 -17.31 -20.54 -1.31
C PRO A 160 -17.25 -19.60 -2.53
N ASN A 161 -16.28 -18.70 -2.56
CA ASN A 161 -16.03 -17.76 -3.65
C ASN A 161 -14.88 -18.17 -4.58
N ALA A 162 -14.40 -19.42 -4.51
CA ALA A 162 -13.26 -19.92 -5.29
C ALA A 162 -13.44 -19.81 -6.82
N SER A 163 -14.67 -19.73 -7.31
CA SER A 163 -14.95 -19.50 -8.74
C SER A 163 -14.67 -18.06 -9.21
N TYR A 164 -14.40 -17.12 -8.30
CA TYR A 164 -14.24 -15.70 -8.59
C TYR A 164 -12.79 -15.21 -8.50
N PHE A 165 -11.82 -16.11 -8.37
CA PHE A 165 -10.42 -15.75 -8.45
C PHE A 165 -9.58 -16.82 -9.13
N ASN A 166 -8.37 -16.43 -9.52
CA ASN A 166 -7.36 -17.37 -10.03
C ASN A 166 -5.95 -16.88 -9.66
N PHE A 167 -5.05 -17.83 -9.42
CA PHE A 167 -3.65 -17.58 -9.17
C PHE A 167 -2.84 -18.03 -10.39
N LEU A 168 -1.95 -17.17 -10.85
CA LEU A 168 -1.10 -17.47 -12.01
C LEU A 168 0.36 -17.24 -11.64
N LYS A 169 1.18 -18.25 -11.90
CA LYS A 169 2.63 -18.06 -11.93
C LYS A 169 2.99 -17.23 -13.16
N ALA A 170 3.39 -15.98 -12.95
CA ALA A 170 3.80 -15.11 -14.04
C ALA A 170 4.69 -13.96 -13.57
N VAL A 171 5.58 -13.51 -14.46
CA VAL A 171 6.38 -12.31 -14.23
C VAL A 171 5.55 -11.08 -14.62
N PHE A 172 5.15 -10.26 -13.64
CA PHE A 172 4.33 -9.06 -13.83
C PHE A 172 4.78 -8.16 -14.99
N PHE A 173 6.10 -7.98 -15.14
CA PHE A 173 6.71 -7.09 -16.12
C PHE A 173 6.58 -7.57 -17.57
N THR A 174 6.40 -8.87 -17.82
CA THR A 174 6.35 -9.45 -19.17
C THR A 174 5.04 -10.18 -19.48
N TRP A 175 4.22 -10.46 -18.47
CA TRP A 175 2.95 -11.13 -18.62
C TRP A 175 1.91 -10.28 -19.35
N ASN A 176 1.28 -10.81 -20.39
CA ASN A 176 0.26 -10.09 -21.16
C ASN A 176 -1.07 -10.85 -21.14
N PRO A 177 -2.09 -10.35 -20.41
CA PRO A 177 -3.43 -10.94 -20.44
C PRO A 177 -4.18 -10.57 -21.72
N SER A 178 -5.17 -11.38 -22.09
CA SER A 178 -6.13 -11.05 -23.15
C SER A 178 -7.10 -9.93 -22.76
N GLU A 179 -7.32 -9.74 -21.46
CA GLU A 179 -8.24 -8.75 -20.90
C GLU A 179 -7.59 -7.92 -19.80
N LEU A 180 -7.73 -6.59 -19.91
CA LEU A 180 -7.26 -5.61 -18.95
C LEU A 180 -8.11 -5.58 -17.67
N PHE A 181 -7.70 -4.75 -16.71
CA PHE A 181 -8.26 -4.69 -15.37
C PHE A 181 -9.01 -3.40 -15.09
N ASP A 182 -10.11 -3.50 -14.35
CA ASP A 182 -10.85 -2.37 -13.80
C ASP A 182 -10.19 -1.86 -12.50
N LEU A 183 -9.47 -2.74 -11.80
CA LEU A 183 -8.77 -2.47 -10.54
C LEU A 183 -7.39 -3.14 -10.53
N ILE A 184 -6.35 -2.43 -10.09
CA ILE A 184 -5.09 -3.04 -9.63
C ILE A 184 -4.87 -2.66 -8.17
N LEU A 185 -4.57 -3.65 -7.31
CA LEU A 185 -4.23 -3.45 -5.91
C LEU A 185 -2.76 -3.77 -5.68
N ASP A 186 -1.95 -2.76 -5.37
CA ASP A 186 -0.54 -2.96 -5.00
C ASP A 186 -0.37 -2.83 -3.48
N TYR A 187 0.05 -3.91 -2.84
CA TYR A 187 0.53 -3.88 -1.46
C TYR A 187 1.74 -4.79 -1.29
N THR A 188 2.80 -4.26 -0.72
CA THR A 188 4.09 -4.95 -0.54
C THR A 188 4.79 -5.41 -1.84
N PHE A 189 4.29 -5.02 -3.02
CA PHE A 189 4.93 -5.33 -4.31
C PHE A 189 5.84 -4.19 -4.78
N PHE A 190 5.36 -2.94 -4.80
CA PHE A 190 6.18 -1.79 -5.21
C PHE A 190 7.46 -1.61 -4.35
N CYS A 191 7.40 -1.93 -3.06
CA CYS A 191 8.59 -1.89 -2.20
C CYS A 191 9.49 -3.13 -2.31
N ALA A 192 9.02 -4.20 -2.94
CA ALA A 192 9.78 -5.43 -3.11
C ALA A 192 10.66 -5.40 -4.36
N ILE A 193 10.27 -4.64 -5.39
CA ILE A 193 11.05 -4.47 -6.62
C ILE A 193 12.23 -3.52 -6.42
N GLU A 194 13.29 -3.74 -7.19
CA GLU A 194 14.45 -2.84 -7.21
C GLU A 194 14.02 -1.40 -7.56
N PRO A 195 14.62 -0.36 -6.95
CA PRO A 195 14.20 1.02 -7.17
C PRO A 195 14.23 1.48 -8.63
N ASP A 196 15.16 0.98 -9.44
CA ASP A 196 15.27 1.28 -10.87
C ASP A 196 14.13 0.67 -11.72
N MET A 197 13.45 -0.35 -11.21
CA MET A 197 12.30 -0.99 -11.85
C MET A 197 10.98 -0.23 -11.62
N ARG A 198 10.95 0.78 -10.75
CA ARG A 198 9.70 1.49 -10.36
C ARG A 198 9.05 2.24 -11.51
N LEU A 199 9.84 2.77 -12.46
CA LEU A 199 9.30 3.39 -13.67
C LEU A 199 8.63 2.34 -14.57
N ALA A 200 9.28 1.19 -14.76
CA ALA A 200 8.72 0.07 -15.51
C ALA A 200 7.45 -0.47 -14.84
N TRP A 201 7.39 -0.49 -13.51
CA TRP A 201 6.18 -0.83 -12.76
C TRP A 201 5.04 0.12 -13.11
N ALA A 202 5.25 1.44 -13.06
CA ALA A 202 4.19 2.41 -13.36
C ALA A 202 3.69 2.28 -14.81
N GLN A 203 4.61 2.02 -15.74
CA GLN A 203 4.31 1.76 -17.15
C GLN A 203 3.42 0.51 -17.31
N ARG A 204 3.76 -0.57 -16.60
CA ARG A 204 2.96 -1.80 -16.60
C ARG A 204 1.60 -1.63 -15.96
N ILE A 205 1.49 -0.88 -14.86
CA ILE A 205 0.19 -0.55 -14.26
C ILE A 205 -0.70 0.19 -15.25
N ARG A 206 -0.16 1.17 -15.99
CA ARG A 206 -0.88 1.88 -17.05
C ARG A 206 -1.36 0.92 -18.14
N ASP A 207 -0.49 0.04 -18.62
CA ASP A 207 -0.78 -0.84 -19.75
C ASP A 207 -1.77 -1.97 -19.38
N LEU A 208 -1.84 -2.35 -18.10
CA LEU A 208 -2.74 -3.38 -17.59
C LEU A 208 -4.11 -2.85 -17.17
N LEU A 209 -4.25 -1.54 -16.92
CA LEU A 209 -5.53 -0.93 -16.57
C LEU A 209 -6.36 -0.59 -17.81
N LYS A 210 -7.65 -0.88 -17.74
CA LYS A 210 -8.63 -0.37 -18.70
C LYS A 210 -8.69 1.16 -18.62
N PRO A 211 -9.13 1.83 -19.70
CA PRO A 211 -9.57 3.22 -19.61
C PRO A 211 -10.60 3.40 -18.49
N GLY A 212 -10.38 4.36 -17.58
CA GLY A 212 -11.23 4.58 -16.41
C GLY A 212 -11.00 3.64 -15.22
N GLY A 213 -10.12 2.65 -15.37
CA GLY A 213 -9.68 1.76 -14.30
C GLY A 213 -8.91 2.50 -13.20
N GLU A 214 -8.80 1.84 -12.05
CA GLU A 214 -8.25 2.43 -10.84
C GLU A 214 -7.07 1.61 -10.30
N LEU A 215 -6.00 2.32 -9.93
CA LEU A 215 -4.93 1.77 -9.11
C LEU A 215 -5.19 2.14 -7.65
N ILE A 216 -5.13 1.17 -6.76
CA ILE A 216 -5.06 1.42 -5.31
C ILE A 216 -3.72 0.91 -4.82
N THR A 217 -2.98 1.78 -4.14
CA THR A 217 -1.70 1.44 -3.50
C THR A 217 -1.85 1.53 -1.99
N LEU A 218 -1.41 0.51 -1.27
CA LEU A 218 -1.10 0.64 0.15
C LEU A 218 0.39 0.92 0.26
N MET A 219 0.72 2.22 0.25
CA MET A 219 2.08 2.74 0.14
C MET A 219 2.86 2.40 1.40
N PHE A 220 3.69 1.36 1.32
CA PHE A 220 4.41 0.78 2.44
C PHE A 220 5.78 0.27 1.96
N PRO A 221 6.84 0.31 2.80
CA PRO A 221 6.94 0.99 4.10
C PRO A 221 7.39 2.45 3.99
N ILE A 222 6.58 3.38 4.52
CA ILE A 222 6.97 4.76 4.74
C ILE A 222 7.87 4.82 5.98
N SER A 223 9.16 5.09 5.77
CA SER A 223 10.19 5.11 6.83
C SER A 223 11.53 5.61 6.30
N ASP A 224 12.52 5.78 7.18
CA ASP A 224 13.87 6.29 6.83
C ASP A 224 14.97 5.20 6.78
N HIS A 225 14.61 3.92 6.83
CA HIS A 225 15.58 2.84 6.80
C HIS A 225 16.33 2.75 5.45
N VAL A 226 17.48 2.09 5.47
CA VAL A 226 18.36 1.90 4.30
C VAL A 226 18.36 0.42 3.90
N GLY A 227 18.40 0.17 2.60
CA GLY A 227 18.39 -1.17 2.02
C GLY A 227 16.98 -1.67 1.71
N GLY A 228 16.91 -2.94 1.30
CA GLY A 228 15.69 -3.64 0.92
C GLY A 228 16.01 -5.02 0.33
N PRO A 229 14.98 -5.80 -0.03
CA PRO A 229 13.56 -5.51 0.20
C PRO A 229 13.11 -5.72 1.67
N PRO A 230 11.99 -5.14 2.11
CA PRO A 230 11.27 -4.07 1.40
C PRO A 230 12.12 -2.79 1.41
N PHE A 231 12.22 -2.10 0.28
CA PHE A 231 12.84 -0.77 0.20
C PHE A 231 11.92 0.28 0.82
N LYS A 232 12.48 1.32 1.44
CA LYS A 232 11.66 2.47 1.85
C LYS A 232 10.96 3.13 0.66
N VAL A 233 9.80 3.69 0.95
CA VAL A 233 9.00 4.48 0.01
C VAL A 233 8.46 5.72 0.72
N SER A 234 8.00 6.67 -0.08
CA SER A 234 7.31 7.88 0.33
C SER A 234 6.18 8.15 -0.66
N ILE A 235 5.31 9.11 -0.37
CA ILE A 235 4.29 9.55 -1.33
C ILE A 235 4.95 9.99 -2.65
N SER A 236 6.06 10.74 -2.55
CA SER A 236 6.79 11.26 -3.71
C SER A 236 7.32 10.15 -4.61
N ASP A 237 7.76 9.02 -4.05
CA ASP A 237 8.24 7.88 -4.87
C ASP A 237 7.16 7.33 -5.79
N TYR A 238 5.90 7.32 -5.35
CA TYR A 238 4.77 6.92 -6.19
C TYR A 238 4.40 8.00 -7.20
N GLU A 239 4.35 9.26 -6.77
CA GLU A 239 4.03 10.40 -7.64
C GLU A 239 5.04 10.55 -8.78
N GLU A 240 6.33 10.40 -8.49
CA GLU A 240 7.42 10.54 -9.47
C GLU A 240 7.26 9.60 -10.66
N VAL A 241 6.80 8.36 -10.43
CA VAL A 241 6.62 7.37 -11.51
C VAL A 241 5.20 7.36 -12.08
N LEU A 242 4.17 7.67 -11.28
CA LEU A 242 2.77 7.62 -11.73
C LEU A 242 2.33 8.88 -12.49
N LEU A 243 2.78 10.08 -12.08
CA LEU A 243 2.39 11.33 -12.73
C LEU A 243 2.82 11.41 -14.21
N PRO A 244 4.05 11.01 -14.59
CA PRO A 244 4.47 10.96 -16.00
C PRO A 244 3.69 9.94 -16.83
N MET A 245 3.14 8.90 -16.19
CA MET A 245 2.27 7.90 -16.85
C MET A 245 0.83 8.39 -17.03
N GLY A 246 0.52 9.62 -16.61
CA GLY A 246 -0.81 10.23 -16.75
C GLY A 246 -1.74 9.95 -15.58
N PHE A 247 -1.30 9.26 -14.51
CA PHE A 247 -2.10 9.09 -13.31
C PHE A 247 -2.17 10.38 -12.49
N ARG A 248 -3.24 10.51 -11.70
CA ARG A 248 -3.40 11.50 -10.65
C ARG A 248 -3.95 10.81 -9.40
N ALA A 249 -3.46 11.22 -8.24
CA ALA A 249 -4.03 10.81 -6.98
C ALA A 249 -5.44 11.40 -6.86
N VAL A 250 -6.44 10.53 -6.68
CA VAL A 250 -7.81 10.90 -6.28
C VAL A 250 -7.83 11.19 -4.77
N SER A 251 -7.13 10.37 -4.00
CA SER A 251 -7.00 10.54 -2.55
C SER A 251 -5.75 9.84 -2.05
N ILE A 252 -5.10 10.43 -1.06
CA ILE A 252 -4.04 9.78 -0.25
C ILE A 252 -4.40 10.02 1.21
N VAL A 253 -4.67 8.94 1.94
CA VAL A 253 -5.14 9.01 3.34
C VAL A 253 -4.34 8.07 4.24
N ASP A 254 -4.34 8.34 5.54
CA ASP A 254 -3.77 7.43 6.53
C ASP A 254 -4.55 6.12 6.60
N ASN A 255 -3.84 5.00 6.81
CA ASN A 255 -4.48 3.72 7.07
C ASN A 255 -4.72 3.53 8.58
N GLU A 256 -5.90 3.92 9.04
CA GLU A 256 -6.30 3.74 10.44
C GLU A 256 -6.45 2.26 10.85
N MET A 257 -6.54 1.35 9.89
CA MET A 257 -6.65 -0.10 10.10
C MET A 257 -5.30 -0.82 9.95
N ALA A 258 -4.20 -0.08 9.87
CA ALA A 258 -2.85 -0.65 9.81
C ALA A 258 -2.57 -1.51 11.04
N ILE A 259 -2.03 -2.71 10.82
CA ILE A 259 -1.63 -3.60 11.91
C ILE A 259 -0.49 -2.99 12.71
N GLY A 260 -0.30 -3.41 13.97
CA GLY A 260 0.66 -2.82 14.90
C GLY A 260 2.03 -2.44 14.30
N PRO A 261 2.78 -3.37 13.68
CA PRO A 261 4.09 -3.09 13.09
C PRO A 261 4.09 -2.14 11.88
N ARG A 262 2.94 -1.92 11.24
CA ARG A 262 2.75 -1.08 10.04
C ARG A 262 2.03 0.25 10.34
N LYS A 263 1.52 0.43 11.55
CA LYS A 263 0.82 1.65 11.97
C LYS A 263 1.70 2.89 11.82
N GLY A 264 1.18 3.91 11.14
CA GLY A 264 1.91 5.14 10.81
C GLY A 264 3.01 4.98 9.76
N ARG A 265 3.12 3.80 9.13
CA ARG A 265 4.14 3.48 8.11
C ARG A 265 3.53 3.13 6.76
N GLU A 266 2.22 3.34 6.60
CA GLU A 266 1.54 3.13 5.34
C GLU A 266 0.38 4.09 5.14
N LYS A 267 0.12 4.42 3.87
CA LYS A 267 -0.99 5.27 3.44
C LYS A 267 -1.74 4.61 2.29
N LEU A 268 -3.05 4.78 2.25
CA LEU A 268 -3.90 4.32 1.16
C LEU A 268 -3.96 5.39 0.07
N GLY A 269 -3.38 5.10 -1.09
CA GLY A 269 -3.47 5.93 -2.30
C GLY A 269 -4.48 5.35 -3.29
N ARG A 270 -5.33 6.21 -3.86
CA ARG A 270 -6.23 5.87 -4.98
C ARG A 270 -5.85 6.73 -6.18
N TRP A 271 -5.66 6.11 -7.34
CA TRP A 271 -5.11 6.77 -8.52
C TRP A 271 -5.94 6.45 -9.75
N LYS A 272 -6.20 7.47 -10.57
CA LYS A 272 -6.87 7.32 -11.87
C LYS A 272 -6.07 7.99 -12.97
N SER A 273 -6.14 7.42 -14.16
CA SER A 273 -5.59 8.07 -15.35
C SER A 273 -6.38 9.34 -15.67
N SER A 274 -5.66 10.45 -15.83
CA SER A 274 -6.19 11.75 -16.27
C SER A 274 -6.25 11.87 -17.79
N LEU A 275 -5.75 10.87 -18.53
CA LEU A 275 -5.88 10.81 -19.97
C LEU A 275 -7.33 10.49 -20.31
N ALA A 276 -8.11 11.55 -20.52
CA ALA A 276 -9.39 11.46 -21.21
C ALA A 276 -9.15 10.74 -22.55
N GLN A 277 -10.04 9.82 -22.89
CA GLN A 277 -10.01 9.10 -24.16
C GLN A 277 -9.94 10.11 -25.31
N CYS A 278 -8.77 10.25 -25.95
CA CYS A 278 -8.76 10.59 -27.36
C CYS A 278 -9.24 9.34 -28.09
N THR A 279 -10.55 9.20 -28.21
CA THR A 279 -11.17 8.31 -29.19
C THR A 279 -10.72 8.83 -30.55
N LEU A 280 -9.81 8.10 -31.20
CA LEU A 280 -9.57 8.23 -32.64
C LEU A 280 -10.66 7.48 -33.41
#